data_AF-A0A428HHG9-F1
#
_entry.id   AF-A0A428HHG9-F1
#
_cell.length_a   1.000
_cell.length_b   1.000
_cell.length_c   1.000
_cell.angle_alpha   90.00
_cell.angle_beta   90.00
_cell.angle_gamma   90.00
#
_symmetry.space_group_name_H-M   'P 1'
#
loop_
_entity.id
_entity.type
_entity.pdbx_description
1 polymer ?
#
loop_
_entity_poly.entity_id
_entity_poly.type
_entity_poly.pdbx_seq_one_letter_code
_entity_poly.pdbx_strand_id
1 'polypeptide(L)'
;MEHIILLRGVTPNGKNAIPKMSYLVDILTEAGFQHVRTYIQSGNIILESDLALEEIRERVHTLIKEKIGADLKMVIKNKNDFEKIVHDNPFKEDYLHDRVHVILYQGFIQSLPLEKLKADFGEEEICIGDHCLYLYLPRTAKQKKLNTNYLEKLFGVDLTMRKLNVVEKLLTK
;
A
#
# COMPACT_ATOMS: atom_id res chain seq x y z
N MET A 1 -10.91 11.50 -11.95
CA MET A 1 -11.22 10.79 -10.67
C MET A 1 -9.99 10.73 -9.77
N GLU A 2 -10.14 10.68 -8.43
CA GLU A 2 -9.01 10.60 -7.48
C GLU A 2 -8.52 9.16 -7.26
N HIS A 3 -7.19 8.99 -7.28
CA HIS A 3 -6.49 7.71 -7.13
C HIS A 3 -5.41 7.80 -6.06
N ILE A 4 -5.30 6.76 -5.24
CA ILE A 4 -4.25 6.57 -4.24
C ILE A 4 -3.31 5.47 -4.76
N ILE A 5 -2.05 5.84 -5.01
CA ILE A 5 -1.00 4.95 -5.51
C ILE A 5 -0.01 4.67 -4.39
N LEU A 6 0.16 3.40 -4.08
CA LEU A 6 1.10 2.93 -3.07
C LEU A 6 2.27 2.23 -3.74
N LEU A 7 3.44 2.90 -3.74
CA LEU A 7 4.68 2.32 -4.24
C LEU A 7 5.27 1.35 -3.23
N ARG A 8 5.75 0.20 -3.70
CA ARG A 8 6.30 -0.85 -2.86
C ARG A 8 7.81 -0.73 -2.73
N GLY A 9 8.30 -0.79 -1.49
CA GLY A 9 9.73 -0.90 -1.21
C GLY A 9 10.53 0.38 -1.47
N VAL A 10 9.87 1.55 -1.44
CA VAL A 10 10.53 2.86 -1.51
C VAL A 10 11.51 3.00 -0.35
N THR A 11 12.72 3.41 -0.68
CA THR A 11 13.77 3.74 0.29
C THR A 11 14.24 5.17 0.08
N PRO A 12 14.90 5.80 1.08
CA PRO A 12 15.57 7.08 0.85
C PRO A 12 16.79 6.94 -0.07
N ASN A 13 17.49 5.79 0.02
CA ASN A 13 18.76 5.51 -0.66
C ASN A 13 18.75 4.11 -1.30
N GLY A 14 19.61 3.88 -2.30
CA GLY A 14 19.78 2.57 -2.95
C GLY A 14 18.93 2.37 -4.22
N LYS A 15 18.78 1.13 -4.67
CA LYS A 15 18.12 0.78 -5.95
C LYS A 15 16.67 1.26 -6.06
N ASN A 16 15.95 1.25 -4.94
CA ASN A 16 14.54 1.65 -4.87
C ASN A 16 14.38 3.08 -4.32
N ALA A 17 15.41 3.91 -4.47
CA ALA A 17 15.42 5.23 -3.87
C ALA A 17 14.43 6.17 -4.56
N ILE A 18 13.64 6.88 -3.75
CA ILE A 18 13.00 8.13 -4.15
C ILE A 18 13.53 9.20 -3.19
N PRO A 19 14.64 9.88 -3.53
CA PRO A 19 15.31 10.78 -2.59
C PRO A 19 14.47 12.00 -2.21
N LYS A 20 13.63 12.48 -3.13
CA LYS A 20 12.77 13.65 -2.94
C LYS A 20 11.36 13.38 -3.46
N MET A 21 10.39 13.29 -2.54
CA MET A 21 8.99 13.14 -2.91
C MET A 21 8.43 14.36 -3.65
N SER A 22 9.00 15.56 -3.44
CA SER A 22 8.63 16.76 -4.20
C SER A 22 8.94 16.61 -5.69
N TYR A 23 10.10 16.04 -6.04
CA TYR A 23 10.45 15.79 -7.43
C TYR A 23 9.50 14.78 -8.09
N LEU A 24 9.02 13.78 -7.33
CA LEU A 24 7.97 12.87 -7.80
C LEU A 24 6.66 13.62 -8.11
N VAL A 25 6.29 14.62 -7.31
CA VAL A 25 5.12 15.48 -7.58
C VAL A 25 5.33 16.27 -8.86
N ASP A 26 6.51 16.87 -9.05
CA ASP A 26 6.83 17.69 -10.22
C ASP A 26 6.70 16.88 -11.51
N ILE A 27 7.37 15.71 -11.61
CA ILE A 27 7.35 14.90 -12.84
C ILE A 27 5.97 14.33 -13.18
N LEU A 28 5.13 14.04 -12.17
CA LEU A 28 3.77 13.56 -12.39
C LEU A 28 2.85 14.70 -12.84
N THR A 29 3.03 15.89 -12.28
CA THR A 29 2.29 17.09 -12.67
C THR A 29 2.64 17.50 -14.10
N GLU A 30 3.93 17.51 -14.46
CA GLU A 30 4.40 17.76 -15.83
C GLU A 30 3.86 16.76 -16.85
N ALA A 31 3.60 15.51 -16.42
CA ALA A 31 3.01 14.47 -17.26
C ALA A 31 1.48 14.60 -17.44
N GLY A 32 0.86 15.62 -16.84
CA GLY A 32 -0.56 15.95 -16.98
C GLY A 32 -1.47 15.33 -15.91
N PHE A 33 -0.93 14.72 -14.87
CA PHE A 33 -1.74 14.32 -13.71
C PHE A 33 -2.16 15.55 -12.91
N GLN A 34 -3.39 15.54 -12.40
CA GLN A 34 -3.95 16.67 -11.68
C GLN A 34 -3.85 16.45 -10.16
N HIS A 35 -3.84 17.54 -9.41
CA HIS A 35 -3.89 17.53 -7.94
C HIS A 35 -2.90 16.56 -7.27
N VAL A 36 -1.68 16.44 -7.80
CA VAL A 36 -0.68 15.48 -7.33
C VAL A 36 -0.21 15.86 -5.93
N ARG A 37 -0.38 14.94 -4.97
CA ARG A 37 0.08 15.06 -3.58
C ARG A 37 0.84 13.81 -3.18
N THR A 38 1.74 13.94 -2.21
CA THR A 38 2.42 12.80 -1.60
C THR A 38 2.34 12.87 -0.09
N TYR A 39 2.47 11.72 0.57
CA TYR A 39 2.51 11.66 2.03
C TYR A 39 3.65 10.76 2.49
N ILE A 40 4.57 11.35 3.28
CA ILE A 40 5.80 10.73 3.82
C ILE A 40 6.68 10.05 2.75
N GLN A 41 7.92 9.72 3.11
CA GLN A 41 8.86 9.07 2.19
C GLN A 41 8.70 7.54 2.20
N SER A 42 7.47 7.05 2.10
CA SER A 42 7.17 5.62 2.02
C SER A 42 6.40 5.25 0.75
N GLY A 43 6.41 6.14 -0.26
CA GLY A 43 5.77 5.87 -1.55
C GLY A 43 4.25 5.92 -1.50
N ASN A 44 3.68 7.02 -1.02
CA ASN A 44 2.23 7.25 -1.10
C ASN A 44 1.98 8.48 -1.97
N ILE A 45 1.22 8.30 -3.04
CA ILE A 45 0.86 9.33 -4.01
C ILE A 45 -0.66 9.42 -4.06
N ILE A 46 -1.19 10.62 -4.14
CA ILE A 46 -2.58 10.91 -4.47
C ILE A 46 -2.55 11.74 -5.74
N LEU A 47 -3.37 11.39 -6.73
CA LEU A 47 -3.49 12.17 -7.96
C LEU A 47 -4.88 12.03 -8.54
N GLU A 48 -5.22 12.94 -9.44
CA GLU A 48 -6.45 12.89 -10.22
C GLU A 48 -6.16 12.62 -11.70
N SER A 49 -6.97 11.73 -12.28
CA SER A 49 -6.91 11.39 -13.69
C SER A 49 -8.22 10.76 -14.16
N ASP A 50 -8.57 10.99 -15.42
CA ASP A 50 -9.69 10.33 -16.11
C ASP A 50 -9.21 9.19 -17.03
N LEU A 51 -7.91 8.89 -17.01
CA LEU A 51 -7.32 7.75 -17.72
C LEU A 51 -7.77 6.42 -17.10
N ALA A 52 -7.69 5.35 -17.89
CA ALA A 52 -7.91 4.01 -17.38
C ALA A 52 -6.86 3.63 -16.33
N LEU A 53 -7.24 2.78 -15.36
CA LEU A 53 -6.36 2.42 -14.23
C LEU A 53 -5.01 1.83 -14.68
N GLU A 54 -5.03 0.96 -15.69
CA GLU A 54 -3.81 0.37 -16.24
C GLU A 54 -2.91 1.40 -16.94
N GLU A 55 -3.50 2.39 -17.59
CA GLU A 55 -2.75 3.49 -18.21
C GLU A 55 -2.12 4.39 -17.14
N ILE A 56 -2.82 4.69 -16.05
CA ILE A 56 -2.25 5.41 -14.90
C ILE A 56 -1.05 4.64 -14.36
N ARG A 57 -1.22 3.33 -14.13
CA ARG A 57 -0.17 2.44 -13.61
C ARG A 57 1.06 2.44 -14.50
N GLU A 58 0.89 2.27 -15.82
CA GLU A 58 1.99 2.24 -16.78
C GLU A 58 2.71 3.58 -16.87
N ARG A 59 1.98 4.70 -16.96
CA ARG A 59 2.56 6.04 -17.04
C ARG A 59 3.33 6.39 -15.78
N VAL A 60 2.76 6.16 -14.61
CA VAL A 60 3.43 6.41 -13.31
C VAL A 60 4.68 5.55 -13.17
N HIS A 61 4.60 4.26 -13.51
CA HIS A 61 5.76 3.36 -13.46
C HIS A 61 6.88 3.83 -14.40
N THR A 62 6.55 4.12 -15.64
CA THR A 62 7.50 4.58 -16.67
C THR A 62 8.18 5.88 -16.24
N LEU A 63 7.42 6.86 -15.76
CA LEU A 63 7.97 8.15 -15.31
C LEU A 63 8.94 7.99 -14.14
N ILE A 64 8.58 7.18 -13.13
CA ILE A 64 9.47 6.93 -11.99
C ILE A 64 10.75 6.24 -12.48
N LYS A 65 10.62 5.23 -13.35
CA LYS A 65 11.77 4.48 -13.86
C LYS A 65 12.71 5.34 -14.71
N GLU A 66 12.17 6.17 -15.60
CA GLU A 66 12.98 7.00 -16.51
C GLU A 66 13.58 8.23 -15.84
N LYS A 67 12.84 8.90 -14.95
CA LYS A 67 13.26 10.17 -14.34
C LYS A 67 13.99 10.00 -13.01
N ILE A 68 13.65 8.96 -12.25
CA ILE A 68 14.23 8.70 -10.91
C ILE A 68 15.16 7.48 -10.94
N GLY A 69 14.89 6.49 -11.81
CA GLY A 69 15.69 5.26 -11.92
C GLY A 69 15.19 4.11 -11.05
N ALA A 70 14.12 4.31 -10.27
CA ALA A 70 13.56 3.29 -9.39
C ALA A 70 12.54 2.41 -10.13
N ASP A 71 12.72 1.09 -10.08
CA ASP A 71 11.78 0.13 -10.66
C ASP A 71 10.88 -0.44 -9.57
N LEU A 72 9.76 0.24 -9.33
CA LEU A 72 8.90 0.00 -8.17
C LEU A 72 7.57 -0.62 -8.58
N LYS A 73 7.19 -1.67 -7.86
CA LYS A 73 5.84 -2.22 -7.91
C LYS A 73 4.88 -1.24 -7.24
N MET A 74 3.60 -1.30 -7.61
CA MET A 74 2.58 -0.44 -7.01
C MET A 74 1.22 -1.11 -6.92
N VAL A 75 0.40 -0.62 -6.00
CA VAL A 75 -1.04 -0.89 -5.94
C VAL A 75 -1.77 0.43 -6.05
N ILE A 76 -2.81 0.48 -6.89
CA ILE A 76 -3.67 1.65 -7.05
C ILE A 76 -5.06 1.32 -6.51
N LYS A 77 -5.58 2.19 -5.65
CA LYS A 77 -6.93 2.12 -5.08
C LYS A 77 -7.60 3.49 -5.21
N ASN A 78 -8.92 3.52 -5.09
CA ASN A 78 -9.64 4.79 -4.98
C ASN A 78 -9.85 5.17 -3.51
N LYS A 79 -10.32 6.40 -3.27
CA LYS A 79 -10.62 6.91 -1.93
C LYS A 79 -11.67 6.07 -1.18
N ASN A 80 -12.73 5.66 -1.87
CA ASN A 80 -13.82 4.87 -1.30
C ASN A 80 -13.35 3.49 -0.79
N ASP A 81 -12.37 2.87 -1.45
CA ASP A 81 -11.73 1.65 -0.94
C ASP A 81 -11.06 1.90 0.42
N PHE A 82 -10.37 3.03 0.57
CA PHE A 82 -9.69 3.40 1.82
C PHE A 82 -10.69 3.75 2.93
N GLU A 83 -11.79 4.42 2.62
CA GLU A 83 -12.87 4.71 3.58
C GLU A 83 -13.43 3.41 4.16
N LYS A 84 -13.69 2.41 3.31
CA LYS A 84 -14.14 1.08 3.74
C LYS A 84 -13.08 0.33 4.55
N ILE A 85 -11.81 0.39 4.14
CA ILE A 85 -10.71 -0.23 4.89
C ILE A 85 -10.61 0.32 6.33
N VAL A 86 -10.78 1.64 6.50
CA VAL A 86 -10.74 2.25 7.84
C VAL A 86 -11.97 1.84 8.65
N HIS A 87 -13.15 1.89 8.04
CA HIS A 87 -14.41 1.52 8.68
C HIS A 87 -14.45 0.05 9.14
N ASP A 88 -14.01 -0.86 8.27
CA ASP A 88 -14.12 -2.31 8.43
C ASP A 88 -12.95 -2.92 9.25
N ASN A 89 -12.07 -2.10 9.83
CA ASN A 89 -10.96 -2.59 10.65
C ASN A 89 -11.49 -3.45 11.83
N PRO A 90 -11.12 -4.75 11.92
CA PRO A 90 -11.61 -5.63 12.97
C PRO A 90 -10.88 -5.44 14.31
N PHE A 91 -9.70 -4.81 14.31
CA PHE A 91 -8.90 -4.58 15.51
C PHE A 91 -9.37 -3.32 16.23
N LYS A 92 -10.22 -3.49 17.25
CA LYS A 92 -10.88 -2.41 18.01
C LYS A 92 -10.16 -2.11 19.35
N GLU A 93 -10.88 -1.74 20.41
CA GLU A 93 -10.35 -1.12 21.63
C GLU A 93 -9.24 -1.91 22.34
N ASP A 94 -9.25 -3.24 22.26
CA ASP A 94 -8.26 -4.10 22.90
C ASP A 94 -6.91 -4.15 22.15
N TYR A 95 -6.82 -3.53 20.98
CA TYR A 95 -5.64 -3.53 20.12
C TYR A 95 -4.93 -2.19 20.10
N LEU A 96 -3.59 -2.23 20.06
CA LEU A 96 -2.79 -1.04 19.82
C LEU A 96 -2.89 -0.61 18.35
N HIS A 97 -3.61 0.49 18.10
CA HIS A 97 -3.86 1.03 16.75
C HIS A 97 -2.57 1.18 15.90
N ASP A 98 -1.47 1.60 16.51
CA ASP A 98 -0.19 1.82 15.83
C ASP A 98 0.56 0.53 15.42
N ARG A 99 0.01 -0.64 15.78
CA ARG A 99 0.42 -1.99 15.37
C ARG A 99 -0.45 -2.58 14.27
N VAL A 100 -1.55 -1.92 13.90
CA VAL A 100 -2.44 -2.38 12.85
C VAL A 100 -1.87 -1.98 11.48
N HIS A 101 -1.79 -2.96 10.60
CA HIS A 101 -1.37 -2.80 9.21
C HIS A 101 -2.42 -3.40 8.29
N VAL A 102 -2.42 -2.94 7.04
CA VAL A 102 -3.23 -3.49 5.97
C VAL A 102 -2.34 -3.99 4.86
N ILE A 103 -2.75 -5.10 4.25
CA ILE A 103 -2.17 -5.67 3.05
C ILE A 103 -3.13 -5.41 1.90
N LEU A 104 -2.62 -4.69 0.92
CA LEU A 104 -3.36 -4.27 -0.26
C LEU A 104 -2.87 -5.05 -1.47
N TYR A 105 -3.83 -5.45 -2.30
CA TYR A 105 -3.62 -6.18 -3.53
C TYR A 105 -4.26 -5.40 -4.69
N GLN A 106 -3.64 -5.43 -5.87
CA GLN A 106 -4.18 -4.77 -7.06
C GLN A 106 -5.52 -5.39 -7.47
N GLY A 107 -5.65 -6.72 -7.36
CA GLY A 107 -6.90 -7.43 -7.60
C GLY A 107 -7.82 -7.45 -6.37
N PHE A 108 -8.76 -8.39 -6.36
CA PHE A 108 -9.69 -8.63 -5.26
C PHE A 108 -9.06 -9.49 -4.18
N ILE A 109 -9.28 -9.17 -2.90
CA ILE A 109 -8.70 -9.96 -1.80
C ILE A 109 -9.22 -11.40 -1.82
N GLN A 110 -10.48 -11.59 -2.19
CA GLN A 110 -11.15 -12.89 -2.28
C GLN A 110 -10.60 -13.77 -3.41
N SER A 111 -9.83 -13.20 -4.35
CA SER A 111 -9.16 -14.00 -5.39
C SER A 111 -7.79 -14.53 -4.95
N LEU A 112 -7.31 -14.17 -3.76
CA LEU A 112 -6.10 -14.74 -3.19
C LEU A 112 -6.38 -16.18 -2.71
N PRO A 113 -5.38 -17.07 -2.67
CA PRO A 113 -5.53 -18.40 -2.10
C PRO A 113 -5.52 -18.31 -0.56
N LEU A 114 -6.59 -17.75 0.00
CA LEU A 114 -6.77 -17.46 1.42
C LEU A 114 -6.76 -18.72 2.28
N GLU A 115 -7.11 -19.87 1.72
CA GLU A 115 -7.01 -21.19 2.36
C GLU A 115 -5.58 -21.59 2.73
N LYS A 116 -4.57 -20.88 2.24
CA LYS A 116 -3.16 -21.07 2.62
C LYS A 116 -2.80 -20.41 3.96
N LEU A 117 -3.66 -19.54 4.50
CA LEU A 117 -3.49 -18.92 5.82
C LEU A 117 -3.81 -19.89 6.95
N LYS A 118 -3.04 -20.97 7.05
CA LYS A 118 -3.21 -22.05 8.05
C LYS A 118 -2.11 -22.09 9.11
N ALA A 119 -1.15 -21.17 9.03
CA ALA A 119 -0.02 -21.15 9.95
C ALA A 119 -0.42 -20.55 11.30
N ASP A 120 0.21 -21.06 12.36
CA ASP A 120 0.20 -20.38 13.66
C ASP A 120 1.18 -19.20 13.64
N PHE A 121 0.63 -18.01 13.85
CA PHE A 121 1.33 -16.73 13.88
C PHE A 121 1.65 -16.26 15.32
N GLY A 122 1.32 -17.06 16.34
CA GLY A 122 1.57 -16.73 17.73
C GLY A 122 0.76 -15.51 18.18
N GLU A 123 1.45 -14.43 18.56
CA GLU A 123 0.81 -13.17 18.99
C GLU A 123 0.48 -12.24 17.82
N GLU A 124 0.96 -12.53 16.60
CA GLU A 124 0.55 -11.78 15.42
C GLU A 124 -0.78 -12.33 14.90
N GLU A 125 -1.65 -11.46 14.42
CA GLU A 125 -2.97 -11.85 13.93
C GLU A 125 -3.19 -11.37 12.50
N ILE A 126 -3.98 -12.14 11.74
CA ILE A 126 -4.42 -11.78 10.40
C ILE A 126 -5.93 -11.98 10.28
N CYS A 127 -6.62 -10.96 9.78
CA CYS A 127 -8.06 -11.02 9.49
C CYS A 127 -8.30 -10.72 8.00
N ILE A 128 -9.18 -11.50 7.38
CA ILE A 128 -9.57 -11.31 5.98
C ILE A 128 -10.68 -10.26 5.94
N GLY A 129 -10.45 -9.16 5.24
CA GLY A 129 -11.46 -8.15 4.94
C GLY A 129 -11.84 -8.14 3.46
N ASP A 130 -12.83 -7.32 3.12
CA ASP A 130 -13.33 -7.20 1.74
C ASP A 130 -12.32 -6.51 0.82
N HIS A 131 -11.64 -5.47 1.31
CA HIS A 131 -10.76 -4.60 0.51
C HIS A 131 -9.27 -4.75 0.85
N CYS A 132 -8.94 -5.36 2.00
CA CYS A 132 -7.57 -5.66 2.42
C CYS A 132 -7.52 -6.89 3.35
N LEU A 133 -6.31 -7.43 3.59
CA LEU A 133 -6.07 -8.23 4.79
C LEU A 133 -5.59 -7.31 5.90
N TYR A 134 -6.16 -7.45 7.10
CA TYR A 134 -5.72 -6.72 8.29
C TYR A 134 -4.68 -7.55 9.02
N LEU A 135 -3.63 -6.90 9.50
CA LEU A 135 -2.58 -7.52 10.33
C LEU A 135 -2.46 -6.76 11.64
N TYR A 136 -2.43 -7.49 12.76
CA TYR A 136 -1.99 -6.94 14.03
C TYR A 136 -0.61 -7.50 14.37
N LEU A 137 0.37 -6.60 14.50
CA LEU A 137 1.79 -6.95 14.69
C LEU A 137 2.31 -6.35 16.00
N PRO A 138 2.04 -6.98 17.17
CA PRO A 138 2.47 -6.45 18.45
C PRO A 138 4.00 -6.49 18.58
N ARG A 139 4.58 -5.49 19.27
CA ARG A 139 6.04 -5.44 19.46
C ARG A 139 6.57 -6.62 20.29
N THR A 140 5.74 -7.10 21.22
CA THR A 140 6.02 -8.19 22.17
C THR A 140 6.10 -9.56 21.49
N ALA A 141 5.59 -9.67 20.26
CA ALA A 141 5.56 -10.93 19.52
C ALA A 141 6.94 -11.59 19.51
N LYS A 142 7.01 -12.76 20.14
CA LYS A 142 8.23 -13.60 20.17
C LYS A 142 8.57 -14.14 18.79
N GLN A 143 7.56 -14.44 17.99
CA GLN A 143 7.68 -14.88 16.60
C GLN A 143 7.12 -13.78 15.69
N LYS A 144 7.92 -13.33 14.72
CA LYS A 144 7.52 -12.32 13.73
C LYS A 144 7.52 -12.92 12.33
N LYS A 145 6.40 -13.50 11.93
CA LYS A 145 6.23 -14.23 10.67
C LYS A 145 5.44 -13.41 9.65
N LEU A 146 4.40 -12.70 10.09
CA LEU A 146 3.53 -11.93 9.22
C LEU A 146 4.25 -10.68 8.73
N ASN A 147 4.62 -10.73 7.44
CA ASN A 147 5.17 -9.60 6.71
C ASN A 147 4.80 -9.76 5.23
N THR A 148 4.98 -8.68 4.46
CA THR A 148 4.66 -8.67 3.03
C THR A 148 5.35 -9.80 2.27
N ASN A 149 6.65 -10.03 2.48
CA ASN A 149 7.40 -11.04 1.74
C ASN A 149 6.89 -12.47 2.00
N TYR A 150 6.52 -12.77 3.24
CA TYR A 150 5.89 -14.04 3.59
C TYR A 150 4.58 -14.23 2.84
N LEU A 151 3.69 -13.24 2.88
CA LEU A 151 2.37 -13.32 2.23
C LEU A 151 2.47 -13.38 0.70
N GLU A 152 3.41 -12.67 0.09
CA GLU A 152 3.64 -12.75 -1.35
C GLU A 152 4.16 -14.11 -1.77
N LYS A 153 5.08 -14.70 -1.00
CA LYS A 153 5.54 -16.07 -1.26
C LYS A 153 4.40 -17.07 -1.09
N LEU A 154 3.51 -16.85 -0.13
CA LEU A 154 2.37 -17.70 0.15
C LEU A 154 1.34 -17.66 -1.00
N PHE A 155 1.00 -16.45 -1.46
CA PHE A 155 -0.04 -16.22 -2.45
C PHE A 155 0.44 -16.22 -3.90
N GLY A 156 1.74 -16.01 -4.14
CA GLY A 156 2.32 -15.93 -5.48
C GLY A 156 1.97 -14.63 -6.23
N VAL A 157 1.69 -13.54 -5.50
CA VAL A 157 1.31 -12.24 -6.06
C VAL A 157 2.07 -11.09 -5.40
N ASP A 158 1.99 -9.91 -5.98
CA ASP A 158 2.53 -8.69 -5.39
C ASP A 158 1.54 -8.01 -4.45
N LEU A 159 2.03 -7.62 -3.28
CA LEU A 159 1.27 -7.01 -2.21
C LEU A 159 1.96 -5.75 -1.69
N THR A 160 1.16 -4.83 -1.16
CA THR A 160 1.69 -3.63 -0.51
C THR A 160 1.16 -3.52 0.92
N MET A 161 2.07 -3.41 1.89
CA MET A 161 1.71 -3.20 3.28
C MET A 161 1.75 -1.71 3.65
N ARG A 162 0.78 -1.25 4.42
CA ARG A 162 0.76 0.08 5.05
C ARG A 162 0.24 -0.01 6.47
N LYS A 163 0.69 0.90 7.33
CA LYS A 163 0.08 1.10 8.65
C LYS A 163 -1.31 1.69 8.49
N LEU A 164 -2.25 1.30 9.36
CA LEU A 164 -3.60 1.83 9.33
C LEU A 164 -3.61 3.36 9.49
N ASN A 165 -2.79 3.92 10.39
CA ASN A 165 -2.66 5.39 10.53
C ASN A 165 -2.21 6.08 9.22
N VAL A 166 -1.43 5.41 8.37
CA VAL A 166 -1.03 5.98 7.08
C VAL A 166 -2.22 5.97 6.12
N VAL A 167 -3.00 4.89 6.09
CA VAL A 167 -4.25 4.79 5.32
C VAL A 167 -5.22 5.89 5.73
N GLU A 168 -5.46 6.07 7.03
CA GLU A 168 -6.30 7.14 7.58
C GLU A 168 -5.81 8.53 7.19
N LYS A 169 -4.49 8.77 7.27
CA LYS A 169 -3.93 10.07 6.88
C LYS A 169 -4.09 10.35 5.40
N LEU A 170 -4.02 9.36 4.53
CA LEU A 170 -4.22 9.53 3.09
C LEU A 170 -5.65 9.98 2.74
N LEU A 171 -6.66 9.64 3.53
CA LEU A 171 -8.04 10.13 3.33
C LEU A 171 -8.20 11.64 3.60
N THR A 172 -7.28 12.23 4.36
CA THR A 172 -7.31 13.63 4.79
C THR A 172 -6.35 14.54 4.02
N LYS A 173 -5.68 14.01 2.98
CA LYS A 173 -4.56 14.66 2.30
C LYS A 173 -4.91 15.39 1.03
#